data_AF-A0A378XH61-F1
#
_entry.id   AF-A0A378XH61-F1
#
_cell.length_a   1.000
_cell.length_b   1.000
_cell.length_c   1.000
_cell.angle_alpha   90.00
_cell.angle_beta   90.00
_cell.angle_gamma   90.00
#
_symmetry.space_group_name_H-M   'P 1'
#
loop_
_entity.id
_entity.type
_entity.pdbx_description
1 polymer ?
#
loop_
_entity_poly.entity_id
_entity_poly.type
_entity_poly.pdbx_seq_one_letter_code
_entity_poly.pdbx_strand_id
1 'polypeptide(L)'
;MSSKLLSFFILLFLLTACSTQPDWLQRKRHYHGWEHASRQLHDYSFDWQLSGAAAAQPLQVFSASDELWVQWPEYRELPVIIGIGTDGQRHVLSYHRQLPYLVIKNHWPQLQFTVGGEQSYATFKHGQ
;
A
#
# COMPACT_ATOMS: atom_id res chain seq x y z
N MET A 1 7.75 -50.71 33.27
CA MET A 1 8.03 -49.55 32.39
C MET A 1 7.16 -48.39 32.84
N SER A 2 7.79 -47.29 33.23
CA SER A 2 7.21 -46.21 34.03
C SER A 2 6.11 -45.45 33.27
N SER A 3 4.89 -45.42 33.82
CA SER A 3 3.74 -44.64 33.31
C SER A 3 4.08 -43.15 33.12
N LYS A 4 5.08 -42.63 33.85
CA LYS A 4 5.56 -41.25 33.72
C LYS A 4 6.25 -40.98 32.38
N LEU A 5 6.93 -41.98 31.80
CA LEU A 5 7.58 -41.85 30.49
C LEU A 5 6.55 -41.84 29.36
N LEU A 6 5.44 -42.58 29.51
CA LEU A 6 4.36 -42.60 28.52
C LEU A 6 3.58 -41.27 28.50
N SER A 7 3.26 -40.71 29.68
CA SER A 7 2.62 -39.38 29.76
C SER A 7 3.50 -38.26 29.22
N PHE A 8 4.82 -38.33 29.42
CA PHE A 8 5.73 -37.30 28.89
C PHE A 8 5.79 -37.33 27.36
N PHE A 9 5.79 -38.53 26.76
CA PHE A 9 5.75 -38.69 25.30
C PHE A 9 4.43 -38.18 24.70
N ILE A 10 3.30 -38.43 25.34
CA ILE A 10 1.98 -37.94 24.88
C ILE A 10 1.90 -36.41 24.95
N LEU A 11 2.46 -35.79 25.99
CA LEU A 11 2.47 -34.33 26.14
C LEU A 11 3.32 -33.64 25.07
N LEU A 12 4.44 -34.24 24.67
CA LEU A 12 5.32 -33.73 23.61
C LEU A 12 4.66 -33.76 22.21
N PHE A 13 3.84 -34.77 21.92
CA PHE A 13 3.13 -34.87 20.63
C PHE A 13 1.99 -33.86 20.47
N LEU A 14 1.40 -33.37 21.57
CA LEU A 14 0.32 -32.38 21.52
C LEU A 14 0.82 -30.94 21.26
N LEU A 15 2.11 -30.65 21.51
CA LEU A 15 2.70 -29.33 21.31
C LEU A 15 3.06 -29.03 19.84
N THR A 16 3.21 -30.05 18.98
CA THR A 16 3.53 -29.85 17.55
C THR A 16 2.33 -29.42 16.70
N ALA A 17 1.10 -29.47 17.23
CA ALA A 17 -0.12 -29.18 16.46
C ALA A 17 -0.43 -27.68 16.27
N CYS A 18 0.27 -26.76 16.94
CA CYS A 18 0.01 -25.32 16.83
C CYS A 18 0.96 -24.55 15.89
N SER A 19 1.92 -25.21 15.22
CA SER A 19 2.97 -24.51 14.47
C SER A 19 2.77 -24.46 12.95
N THR A 20 1.83 -25.22 12.37
CA THR A 20 1.73 -25.32 10.91
C THR A 20 0.45 -24.63 10.41
N GLN A 21 0.53 -23.32 10.21
CA GLN A 21 -0.47 -22.62 9.41
C GLN A 21 -0.36 -23.14 7.96
N PRO A 22 -1.43 -23.67 7.35
CA PRO A 22 -1.32 -24.28 6.04
C PRO A 22 -0.99 -23.23 4.96
N ASP A 23 -0.19 -23.60 3.97
CA ASP A 23 0.39 -22.70 2.96
C ASP A 23 -0.66 -21.85 2.20
N TRP A 24 -1.87 -22.38 2.02
CA TRP A 24 -2.98 -21.64 1.40
C TRP A 24 -3.47 -20.45 2.23
N LEU A 25 -3.22 -20.48 3.54
CA LEU A 25 -3.57 -19.42 4.50
C LEU A 25 -2.44 -18.40 4.65
N GLN A 26 -1.19 -18.77 4.35
CA GLN A 26 -0.06 -17.83 4.26
C GLN A 26 -0.06 -17.03 2.94
N ARG A 27 -0.52 -17.63 1.83
CA ARG A 27 -0.48 -17.04 0.49
C ARG A 27 -1.26 -15.71 0.34
N LYS A 28 -2.21 -15.41 1.24
CA LYS A 28 -3.04 -14.18 1.16
C LYS A 28 -2.47 -12.96 1.89
N ARG A 29 -1.36 -13.07 2.64
CA ARG A 29 -0.78 -11.93 3.38
C ARG A 29 0.52 -11.38 2.81
N HIS A 30 1.11 -12.04 1.82
CA HIS A 30 2.24 -11.50 1.08
C HIS A 30 1.70 -10.71 -0.11
N TYR A 31 1.62 -9.38 0.01
CA TYR A 31 1.46 -8.49 -1.13
C TYR A 31 2.74 -8.59 -1.98
N HIS A 32 2.80 -9.60 -2.84
CA HIS A 32 3.93 -9.92 -3.69
C HIS A 32 4.29 -8.67 -4.53
N GLY A 33 5.49 -8.10 -4.31
CA GLY A 33 6.00 -6.95 -5.08
C GLY A 33 6.23 -5.64 -4.30
N TRP A 34 5.80 -5.55 -3.03
CA TRP A 34 6.01 -4.34 -2.21
C TRP A 34 7.23 -4.40 -1.27
N GLU A 35 7.77 -5.59 -0.99
CA GLU A 35 8.92 -5.75 -0.09
C GLU A 35 10.27 -5.34 -0.71
N HIS A 36 10.33 -5.23 -2.04
CA HIS A 36 11.53 -4.83 -2.77
C HIS A 36 11.32 -3.46 -3.44
N ALA A 37 11.13 -2.41 -2.65
CA ALA A 37 11.34 -1.06 -3.15
C ALA A 37 12.87 -0.82 -3.18
N SER A 38 13.47 -0.69 -4.37
CA SER A 38 14.87 -0.27 -4.51
C SER A 38 14.99 1.22 -4.22
N ARG A 39 14.58 1.65 -3.02
CA ARG A 39 14.53 3.06 -2.66
C ARG A 39 15.95 3.55 -2.48
N GLN A 40 16.45 4.31 -3.45
CA GLN A 40 17.62 5.14 -3.22
C GLN A 40 17.16 6.33 -2.37
N LEU A 41 17.80 6.53 -1.21
CA LEU A 41 17.38 7.47 -0.16
C LEU A 41 17.32 8.96 -0.58
N HIS A 42 17.61 9.29 -1.84
CA HIS A 42 17.78 10.67 -2.33
C HIS A 42 16.83 11.08 -3.47
N ASP A 43 15.96 10.19 -3.97
CA ASP A 43 15.14 10.48 -5.16
C ASP A 43 13.69 10.89 -4.82
N TYR A 44 13.50 11.70 -3.78
CA TYR A 44 12.18 12.22 -3.44
C TYR A 44 11.89 13.51 -4.20
N SER A 45 10.75 13.58 -4.90
CA SER A 45 10.24 14.83 -5.47
C SER A 45 8.88 15.20 -4.87
N PHE A 46 8.81 16.43 -4.37
CA PHE A 46 7.62 17.05 -3.79
C PHE A 46 6.94 18.01 -4.77
N ASP A 47 7.32 17.98 -6.05
CA ASP A 47 6.84 18.89 -7.10
C ASP A 47 5.44 18.51 -7.60
N TRP A 48 4.51 18.35 -6.66
CA TRP A 48 3.13 17.96 -6.92
C TRP A 48 2.18 19.12 -6.63
N GLN A 49 1.29 19.39 -7.57
CA GLN A 49 0.21 20.35 -7.39
C GLN A 49 -1.08 19.64 -7.01
N LEU A 50 -1.66 19.99 -5.87
CA LEU A 50 -2.99 19.55 -5.47
C LEU A 50 -4.05 20.52 -5.99
N SER A 51 -5.16 20.00 -6.50
CA SER A 51 -6.31 20.79 -6.95
C SER A 51 -7.63 20.03 -6.75
N GLY A 52 -8.76 20.69 -7.00
CA GLY A 52 -10.11 20.12 -6.85
C GLY A 52 -10.66 20.20 -5.42
N ALA A 53 -11.63 19.33 -5.11
CA ALA A 53 -12.40 19.40 -3.87
C ALA A 53 -11.61 18.97 -2.64
N ALA A 54 -11.62 19.82 -1.60
CA ALA A 54 -10.94 19.54 -0.33
C ALA A 54 -11.41 18.25 0.36
N ALA A 55 -12.67 17.84 0.16
CA ALA A 55 -13.24 16.60 0.70
C ALA A 55 -12.60 15.33 0.11
N ALA A 56 -12.05 15.41 -1.11
CA ALA A 56 -11.36 14.29 -1.76
C ALA A 56 -9.84 14.53 -1.89
N GLN A 57 -9.29 15.60 -1.31
CA GLN A 57 -7.88 15.97 -1.46
C GLN A 57 -6.99 15.26 -0.43
N PRO A 58 -5.85 14.67 -0.85
CA PRO A 58 -4.83 14.21 0.08
C PRO A 58 -4.17 15.39 0.80
N LEU A 59 -3.47 15.12 1.91
CA LEU A 59 -2.70 16.16 2.60
C LEU A 59 -1.44 16.52 1.81
N GLN A 60 -0.82 15.53 1.17
CA GLN A 60 0.43 15.67 0.43
C GLN A 60 0.60 14.51 -0.55
N VAL A 61 1.31 14.78 -1.65
CA VAL A 61 1.80 13.75 -2.57
C VAL A 61 3.29 13.99 -2.84
N PHE A 62 4.07 12.92 -2.89
CA PHE A 62 5.44 12.95 -3.38
C PHE A 62 5.76 11.68 -4.15
N SER A 63 6.74 11.74 -5.04
CA SER A 63 7.27 10.58 -5.77
C SER A 63 8.63 10.18 -5.22
N ALA A 64 8.94 8.87 -5.28
CA ALA A 64 10.22 8.32 -4.84
C ALA A 64 10.58 7.11 -5.71
N SER A 65 11.67 7.18 -6.50
CA SER A 65 12.03 6.11 -7.44
C SER A 65 10.79 5.68 -8.25
N ASP A 66 10.31 4.44 -8.15
CA ASP A 66 9.15 3.87 -8.86
C ASP A 66 7.81 4.00 -8.10
N GLU A 67 7.74 4.82 -7.05
CA GLU A 67 6.61 4.90 -6.13
C GLU A 67 6.01 6.31 -6.06
N LEU A 68 4.70 6.37 -5.83
CA LEU A 68 3.99 7.57 -5.42
C LEU A 68 3.46 7.38 -4.01
N TRP A 69 3.70 8.38 -3.18
CA TRP A 69 3.36 8.40 -1.76
C TRP A 69 2.29 9.45 -1.54
N VAL A 70 1.11 9.00 -1.14
CA VAL A 70 -0.05 9.87 -0.91
C VAL A 70 -0.36 9.88 0.58
N GLN A 71 -0.15 11.01 1.25
CA GLN A 71 -0.54 11.15 2.65
C GLN A 71 -2.05 11.33 2.74
N TRP A 72 -2.73 10.38 3.35
CA TRP A 72 -4.18 10.39 3.49
C TRP A 72 -4.59 10.56 4.95
N PRO A 73 -5.60 11.40 5.26
CA PRO A 73 -6.08 11.54 6.64
C PRO A 73 -6.58 10.19 7.21
N GLU A 74 -6.06 9.78 8.37
CA GLU A 74 -6.31 8.44 8.95
C GLU A 74 -7.79 8.16 9.25
N TYR A 75 -8.57 9.21 9.54
CA TYR A 75 -9.98 9.11 9.90
C TYR A 75 -10.93 9.51 8.76
N ARG A 76 -10.43 9.56 7.52
CA ARG A 76 -11.25 9.81 6.32
C ARG A 76 -11.48 8.52 5.55
N GLU A 77 -12.62 8.43 4.88
CA GLU A 77 -12.88 7.40 3.87
C GLU A 77 -11.73 7.34 2.85
N LEU A 78 -11.34 6.13 2.46
CA LEU A 78 -10.27 5.91 1.49
C LEU A 78 -10.77 6.25 0.08
N PRO A 79 -9.93 6.88 -0.76
CA PRO A 79 -10.35 7.29 -2.09
C PRO A 79 -10.30 6.12 -3.07
N VAL A 80 -11.12 6.21 -4.11
CA VAL A 80 -10.79 5.57 -5.39
C VAL A 80 -9.68 6.39 -6.04
N ILE A 81 -8.59 5.74 -6.42
CA ILE A 81 -7.45 6.39 -7.04
C ILE A 81 -7.37 5.98 -8.51
N ILE A 82 -7.33 6.96 -9.40
CA ILE A 82 -7.15 6.77 -10.84
C ILE A 82 -5.84 7.42 -11.26
N GLY A 83 -4.98 6.64 -11.91
CA GLY A 83 -3.79 7.12 -12.60
C GLY A 83 -4.17 7.59 -13.99
N ILE A 84 -3.69 8.78 -14.37
CA ILE A 84 -3.88 9.35 -15.70
C ILE A 84 -2.50 9.37 -16.37
N GLY A 85 -2.35 8.61 -17.45
CA GLY A 85 -1.10 8.52 -18.24
C GLY A 85 -0.82 9.79 -19.04
N THR A 86 0.38 9.89 -19.62
CA THR A 86 0.75 11.01 -20.52
C THR A 86 -0.07 11.03 -21.80
N ASP A 87 -0.62 9.88 -22.19
CA ASP A 87 -1.55 9.70 -23.30
C ASP A 87 -3.02 9.97 -22.91
N GLY A 88 -3.27 10.32 -21.64
CA GLY A 88 -4.61 10.55 -21.10
C GLY A 88 -5.36 9.28 -20.69
N GLN A 89 -4.77 8.09 -20.82
CA GLN A 89 -5.42 6.84 -20.42
C GLN A 89 -5.62 6.79 -18.90
N ARG A 90 -6.76 6.25 -18.48
CA ARG A 90 -7.21 6.27 -17.08
C ARG A 90 -7.28 4.86 -16.53
N HIS A 91 -6.56 4.62 -15.44
CA HIS A 91 -6.46 3.31 -14.81
C HIS A 91 -6.79 3.40 -13.34
N VAL A 92 -7.69 2.54 -12.85
CA VAL A 92 -7.92 2.39 -11.41
C VAL A 92 -6.68 1.73 -10.80
N LEU A 93 -6.10 2.37 -9.79
CA LEU A 93 -4.85 1.94 -9.19
C LEU A 93 -5.09 1.17 -7.88
N SER A 94 -4.26 0.15 -7.67
CA SER A 94 -4.11 -0.47 -6.36
C SER A 94 -3.09 0.31 -5.54
N TYR A 95 -3.25 0.29 -4.22
CA TYR A 95 -2.30 0.91 -3.28
C TYR A 95 -2.00 -0.02 -2.11
N HIS A 96 -0.81 0.15 -1.52
CA HIS A 96 -0.44 -0.41 -0.23
C HIS A 96 -0.64 0.63 0.87
N ARG A 97 -1.17 0.22 2.02
CA ARG A 97 -1.34 1.12 3.18
C ARG A 97 -0.12 1.03 4.08
N GLN A 98 0.71 2.08 4.06
CA GLN A 98 1.78 2.30 5.02
C GLN A 98 1.49 3.60 5.76
N LEU A 99 0.63 3.53 6.79
CA LEU A 99 0.13 4.71 7.50
C LEU A 99 1.27 5.68 7.86
N PRO A 100 1.08 7.00 7.63
CA PRO A 100 -0.14 7.69 7.17
C PRO A 100 -0.32 7.70 5.63
N TYR A 101 0.42 6.87 4.90
CA TYR A 101 0.50 6.90 3.44
C TYR A 101 -0.27 5.77 2.75
N LEU A 102 -0.80 6.10 1.57
CA LEU A 102 -1.17 5.17 0.52
C LEU A 102 -0.04 5.19 -0.50
N VAL A 103 0.63 4.06 -0.67
CA VAL A 103 1.76 3.91 -1.59
C VAL A 103 1.24 3.27 -2.87
N ILE A 104 1.59 3.85 -4.02
CA ILE A 104 1.17 3.43 -5.36
C ILE A 104 2.43 3.09 -6.15
N LYS A 105 2.43 1.97 -6.88
CA LYS A 105 3.52 1.59 -7.77
C LYS A 105 3.41 2.25 -9.13
N ASN A 106 4.55 2.35 -9.79
CA ASN A 106 4.77 2.95 -11.10
C ASN A 106 4.59 4.47 -11.09
N HIS A 107 5.09 5.08 -12.15
CA HIS A 107 4.97 6.52 -12.36
C HIS A 107 3.65 6.86 -13.03
N TRP A 108 2.99 7.87 -12.49
CA TRP A 108 1.81 8.49 -13.09
C TRP A 108 2.04 10.01 -13.07
N PRO A 109 1.90 10.71 -14.22
CA PRO A 109 2.05 12.17 -14.23
C PRO A 109 0.91 12.88 -13.51
N GLN A 110 -0.24 12.23 -13.37
CA GLN A 110 -1.38 12.76 -12.66
C GLN A 110 -2.17 11.64 -11.96
N LEU A 111 -2.65 11.96 -10.77
CA LEU A 111 -3.57 11.16 -9.98
C LEU A 111 -4.90 11.89 -9.83
N GLN A 112 -5.99 11.15 -9.85
CA GLN A 112 -7.31 11.60 -9.41
C GLN A 112 -7.72 10.80 -8.18
N PHE A 113 -8.28 11.50 -7.20
CA PHE A 113 -8.89 10.93 -6.01
C PHE A 113 -10.39 11.21 -6.03
N THR A 114 -11.18 10.17 -5.79
CA THR A 114 -12.64 10.28 -5.70
C THR A 114 -13.12 9.72 -4.36
N VAL A 115 -13.91 10.52 -3.63
CA VAL A 115 -14.59 10.11 -2.38
C VAL A 115 -16.05 10.49 -2.50
N GLY A 116 -16.96 9.52 -2.45
CA GLY A 116 -18.35 9.75 -2.82
C GLY A 116 -18.48 10.33 -4.23
N GLY A 117 -19.03 11.54 -4.35
CA GLY A 117 -19.12 12.30 -5.61
C GLY A 117 -18.04 13.37 -5.80
N GLU A 118 -17.18 13.58 -4.80
CA GLU A 118 -16.18 14.64 -4.81
C GLU A 118 -14.88 14.17 -5.46
N GLN A 119 -14.22 15.08 -6.18
CA GLN A 119 -13.01 14.77 -6.93
C GLN A 119 -11.90 15.78 -6.64
N SER A 120 -10.69 15.26 -6.48
CA SER A 120 -9.47 16.06 -6.42
C SER A 120 -8.39 15.46 -7.31
N TYR A 121 -7.34 16.22 -7.56
CA TYR A 121 -6.24 15.81 -8.42
C TYR A 121 -4.89 16.16 -7.79
N ALA A 122 -3.90 15.32 -8.07
CA ALA A 122 -2.49 15.65 -7.87
C ALA A 122 -1.78 15.53 -9.22
N THR A 123 -1.14 16.60 -9.67
CA THR A 123 -0.40 16.62 -10.94
C THR A 123 1.06 16.89 -10.68
N PHE A 124 1.93 16.06 -11.24
CA PHE A 124 3.37 16.29 -11.19
C PHE A 124 3.71 17.52 -12.04
N LYS A 125 4.33 18.52 -11.42
CA LYS A 125 4.88 19.67 -12.13
C LYS A 125 6.19 19.22 -12.76
N HIS A 126 6.14 18.81 -14.02
CA HIS A 126 7.38 18.73 -14.79
C HIS A 126 8.03 20.12 -14.80
N GLY A 127 9.31 20.22 -14.46
CA GLY A 127 10.06 21.46 -14.64
C GLY A 127 9.86 21.94 -16.08
N GLN A 128 9.44 23.21 -16.23
CA GLN A 128 9.43 23.88 -17.53
C GLN A 128 10.84 23.98 -18.09
#